data_AF-A0A7S7TEG1-F1
#
_entry.id   AF-A0A7S7TEG1-F1
#
_cell.length_a   1.000
_cell.length_b   1.000
_cell.length_c   1.000
_cell.angle_alpha   90.00
_cell.angle_beta   90.00
_cell.angle_gamma   90.00
#
_symmetry.space_group_name_H-M   'P 1'
#
loop_
_entity.id
_entity.type
_entity.pdbx_description
1 polymer ?
#
loop_
_entity_poly.entity_id
_entity_poly.type
_entity_poly.pdbx_seq_one_letter_code
_entity_poly.pdbx_strand_id
1 'polypeptide(L)'
;MAPKLLAHRGSVAHRRWLPERSKMDGWLVTVAIIKEDSDDDEEFRHVTYAVAVADPAEAVKLTISDSGVKAAMLNCPLEAGMLQSLGVEPGELIVIHDDAIDPIITRSRRH
;
A
#
# COMPACT_ATOMS: atom_id res chain seq x y z
N MET A 1 -25.28 -61.51 -13.49
CA MET A 1 -25.20 -60.85 -14.81
C MET A 1 -25.73 -59.43 -14.65
N ALA A 2 -24.97 -58.45 -15.14
CA ALA A 2 -25.08 -56.98 -14.97
C ALA A 2 -26.31 -56.35 -15.70
N PRO A 3 -26.61 -55.02 -15.63
CA PRO A 3 -25.83 -53.92 -15.02
C PRO A 3 -26.61 -52.89 -14.17
N LYS A 4 -25.78 -52.08 -13.49
CA LYS A 4 -26.07 -50.84 -12.76
C LYS A 4 -26.75 -49.79 -13.66
N LEU A 5 -27.80 -49.15 -13.16
CA LEU A 5 -28.36 -47.93 -13.75
C LEU A 5 -27.54 -46.72 -13.31
N LEU A 6 -27.09 -45.97 -14.30
CA LEU A 6 -26.28 -44.77 -14.25
C LEU A 6 -27.19 -43.52 -14.22
N ALA A 7 -26.67 -42.48 -13.56
CA ALA A 7 -26.92 -41.05 -13.80
C ALA A 7 -28.26 -40.44 -13.33
N HIS A 8 -28.27 -39.99 -12.07
CA HIS A 8 -28.93 -38.71 -11.75
C HIS A 8 -27.93 -37.58 -12.00
N ARG A 9 -28.21 -36.74 -13.00
CA ARG A 9 -27.54 -35.46 -13.26
C ARG A 9 -27.71 -34.54 -12.05
N GLY A 10 -26.68 -34.48 -11.21
CA GLY A 10 -26.45 -33.34 -10.33
C GLY A 10 -25.76 -32.23 -11.11
N SER A 11 -26.55 -31.27 -11.60
CA SER A 11 -26.08 -29.90 -11.77
C SER A 11 -25.68 -29.38 -10.39
N VAL A 12 -24.55 -28.68 -10.28
CA VAL A 12 -24.36 -27.44 -9.50
C VAL A 12 -22.88 -27.20 -9.24
N ALA A 13 -22.54 -25.92 -9.39
CA ALA A 13 -21.32 -25.24 -8.96
C ALA A 13 -20.07 -25.53 -9.78
N HIS A 14 -19.94 -24.77 -10.86
CA HIS A 14 -18.67 -24.12 -11.18
C HIS A 14 -18.12 -23.50 -9.89
N ARG A 15 -17.20 -24.21 -9.21
CA ARG A 15 -16.32 -23.61 -8.22
C ARG A 15 -15.46 -22.58 -8.97
N ARG A 16 -15.97 -21.36 -9.03
CA ARG A 16 -15.19 -20.17 -9.27
C ARG A 16 -14.20 -20.10 -8.11
N TRP A 17 -12.98 -20.57 -8.35
CA TRP A 17 -11.85 -20.22 -7.52
C TRP A 17 -11.66 -18.71 -7.65
N LEU A 18 -12.44 -17.94 -6.90
CA LEU A 18 -11.99 -16.62 -6.49
C LEU A 18 -10.97 -16.92 -5.41
N PRO A 19 -9.69 -16.52 -5.57
CA PRO A 19 -8.77 -16.50 -4.45
C PRO A 19 -9.49 -15.77 -3.32
N GLU A 20 -9.45 -16.29 -2.10
CA GLU A 20 -9.76 -15.48 -0.93
C GLU A 20 -9.03 -14.15 -1.15
N ARG A 21 -9.80 -13.06 -1.20
CA ARG A 21 -9.26 -11.73 -1.28
C ARG A 21 -8.48 -11.59 0.01
N SER A 22 -7.17 -11.85 -0.02
CA SER A 22 -6.29 -11.71 1.13
C SER A 22 -6.59 -10.33 1.66
N LYS A 23 -7.19 -10.27 2.85
CA LYS A 23 -7.62 -9.01 3.44
C LYS A 23 -6.34 -8.24 3.68
N MET A 24 -6.09 -7.23 2.85
CA MET A 24 -4.95 -6.35 3.03
C MET A 24 -5.20 -5.54 4.30
N ASP A 25 -4.22 -5.46 5.17
CA ASP A 25 -4.35 -4.79 6.46
C ASP A 25 -3.78 -3.37 6.41
N GLY A 26 -3.01 -3.05 5.36
CA GLY A 26 -2.48 -1.71 5.14
C GLY A 26 -1.96 -1.46 3.74
N TRP A 27 -1.32 -0.31 3.55
CA TRP A 27 -0.79 0.17 2.28
C TRP A 27 0.51 0.96 2.45
N LEU A 28 1.36 0.88 1.43
CA LEU A 28 2.43 1.85 1.22
C LEU A 28 1.90 3.04 0.40
N VAL A 29 2.12 4.25 0.91
CA VAL A 29 1.67 5.50 0.30
C VAL A 29 2.85 6.47 0.23
N THR A 30 3.13 7.02 -0.95
CA THR A 30 4.18 8.04 -1.13
C THR A 30 3.56 9.39 -1.41
N VAL A 31 4.11 10.44 -0.81
CA VAL A 31 3.79 11.83 -1.10
C VAL A 31 5.01 12.56 -1.63
N ALA A 32 4.77 13.56 -2.48
CA ALA A 32 5.78 14.52 -2.90
C ALA A 32 5.47 15.86 -2.24
N ILE A 33 6.44 16.38 -1.49
CA ILE A 33 6.37 17.67 -0.81
C ILE A 33 7.20 18.67 -1.62
N ILE A 34 6.58 19.77 -2.03
CA ILE A 34 7.26 20.87 -2.72
C ILE A 34 8.06 21.64 -1.66
N LYS A 35 9.35 21.86 -1.90
CA LYS A 35 10.17 22.74 -1.05
C LYS A 35 9.88 24.19 -1.44
N GLU A 36 9.35 24.99 -0.52
CA GLU A 36 8.98 26.40 -0.79
C GLU A 36 10.18 27.34 -0.99
N ASP A 37 11.39 26.97 -0.52
CA ASP A 37 12.59 27.83 -0.49
C ASP A 37 13.71 27.41 -1.48
N SER A 38 13.40 26.56 -2.47
CA SER A 38 14.41 26.11 -3.44
C SER A 38 14.46 27.05 -4.64
N ASP A 39 15.61 27.71 -4.86
CA ASP A 39 15.95 28.43 -6.11
C ASP A 39 16.06 27.47 -7.32
N ASP A 40 16.06 26.15 -7.07
CA ASP A 40 15.98 25.11 -8.10
C ASP A 40 14.51 24.65 -8.20
N ASP A 41 13.86 24.98 -9.31
CA ASP A 41 12.40 24.97 -9.52
C ASP A 41 11.69 23.59 -9.37
N GLU A 42 12.43 22.51 -9.06
CA GLU A 42 11.93 21.13 -9.16
C GLU A 42 12.47 20.18 -8.06
N GLU A 43 12.89 20.68 -6.88
CA GLU A 43 13.29 19.77 -5.80
C GLU A 43 12.08 19.31 -4.96
N PHE A 44 11.54 18.15 -5.32
CA PHE A 44 10.51 17.46 -4.54
C PHE A 44 11.15 16.56 -3.48
N ARG A 45 10.68 16.65 -2.23
CA ARG A 45 11.00 15.68 -1.17
C ARG A 45 9.96 14.57 -1.20
N HIS A 46 10.38 13.34 -1.44
CA HIS A 46 9.48 12.20 -1.33
C HIS A 46 9.49 11.64 0.09
N VAL A 47 8.29 11.38 0.60
CA VAL A 47 8.09 10.70 1.88
C VAL A 47 7.19 9.50 1.64
N THR A 48 7.62 8.32 2.10
CA THR A 48 6.85 7.08 1.99
C THR A 48 6.38 6.64 3.37
N TYR A 49 5.09 6.35 3.47
CA TYR A 49 4.38 5.92 4.66
C TYR A 49 3.97 4.46 4.54
N ALA A 50 4.04 3.73 5.65
CA ALA A 50 3.25 2.52 5.85
C ALA A 50 2.00 2.89 6.65
N VAL A 51 0.83 2.50 6.16
CA VAL A 51 -0.47 2.91 6.70
C VAL A 51 -1.29 1.68 7.04
N ALA A 52 -1.63 1.48 8.31
CA ALA A 52 -2.36 0.32 8.81
C ALA A 52 -3.88 0.46 8.67
N VAL A 53 -4.33 0.74 7.45
CA VAL A 53 -5.74 0.89 7.10
C VAL A 53 -6.06 0.01 5.89
N ALA A 54 -7.04 -0.88 6.04
CA ALA A 54 -7.38 -1.86 4.99
C ALA A 54 -7.94 -1.21 3.72
N ASP A 55 -8.76 -0.16 3.86
CA ASP A 55 -9.33 0.54 2.71
C ASP A 55 -8.28 1.47 2.06
N PRO A 56 -7.97 1.30 0.76
CA PRO A 56 -6.95 2.09 0.09
C PRO A 56 -7.28 3.58 0.02
N ALA A 57 -8.57 3.95 -0.09
CA ALA A 57 -8.96 5.35 -0.16
C ALA A 57 -8.79 6.02 1.21
N GLU A 58 -9.16 5.34 2.28
CA GLU A 58 -8.92 5.82 3.64
C GLU A 58 -7.42 5.90 3.96
N ALA A 59 -6.60 4.95 3.51
CA ALA A 59 -5.14 5.03 3.67
C ALA A 59 -4.54 6.28 2.98
N VAL A 60 -4.98 6.59 1.77
CA VAL A 60 -4.58 7.82 1.06
C VAL A 60 -5.06 9.08 1.79
N LYS A 61 -6.32 9.13 2.22
CA LYS A 61 -6.87 10.28 2.96
C LYS A 61 -6.11 10.54 4.25
N LEU A 62 -5.80 9.48 5.00
CA LEU A 62 -5.06 9.57 6.25
C LEU A 62 -3.65 10.13 5.99
N THR A 63 -2.97 9.61 4.97
CA THR A 63 -1.62 10.09 4.58
C THR A 63 -1.62 11.54 4.14
N ILE A 64 -2.61 11.95 3.32
CA ILE A 64 -2.79 13.34 2.89
C ILE A 64 -3.04 14.25 4.09
N SER A 65 -3.88 13.82 5.05
CA SER A 65 -4.19 14.60 6.25
C SER A 65 -2.97 14.79 7.15
N ASP A 66 -2.11 13.77 7.26
CA ASP A 66 -0.88 13.82 8.03
C ASP A 66 0.20 14.71 7.39
N SER A 67 0.43 14.53 6.09
CA SER A 67 1.49 15.23 5.35
C SER A 67 1.14 16.65 4.89
N GLY A 68 -0.14 17.03 4.88
CA GLY A 68 -0.61 18.35 4.43
C GLY A 68 -0.54 18.59 2.91
N VAL A 69 -0.17 17.58 2.13
CA VAL A 69 -0.11 17.67 0.67
C VAL A 69 -1.50 17.56 0.04
N LYS A 70 -1.63 17.87 -1.25
CA LYS A 70 -2.92 17.77 -1.97
C LYS A 70 -3.18 16.40 -2.61
N ALA A 71 -2.13 15.59 -2.79
CA ALA A 71 -2.21 14.31 -3.47
C ALA A 71 -1.14 13.34 -2.97
N ALA A 72 -1.45 12.05 -3.03
CA ALA A 72 -0.54 10.97 -2.68
C ALA A 72 -0.66 9.82 -3.68
N MET A 73 0.41 9.04 -3.83
CA MET A 73 0.48 7.86 -4.67
C MET A 73 0.35 6.60 -3.80
N LEU A 74 -0.68 5.80 -4.07
CA LEU A 74 -0.84 4.48 -3.47
C LEU A 74 0.05 3.47 -4.22
N ASN A 75 0.99 2.83 -3.53
CA ASN A 75 1.99 1.98 -4.17
C ASN A 75 1.58 0.51 -4.18
N CYS A 76 1.58 -0.12 -3.00
CA CYS A 76 1.30 -1.53 -2.86
C CYS A 76 0.68 -1.83 -1.50
N PRO A 77 -0.07 -2.93 -1.38
CA PRO A 77 -0.65 -3.31 -0.11
C PRO A 77 0.39 -3.89 0.85
N LEU A 78 0.05 -3.91 2.14
CA LEU A 78 0.80 -4.51 3.23
C LEU A 78 -0.05 -5.55 3.97
N GLU A 79 0.58 -6.66 4.32
CA GLU A 79 -0.02 -7.71 5.16
C GLU A 79 0.17 -7.38 6.65
N ALA A 80 -0.72 -7.87 7.53
CA ALA A 80 -0.61 -7.66 8.97
C ALA A 80 0.78 -7.97 9.55
N GLY A 81 1.45 -9.04 9.08
CA GLY A 81 2.78 -9.39 9.56
C GLY A 81 3.84 -8.33 9.25
N MET A 82 3.70 -7.59 8.14
CA MET A 82 4.58 -6.47 7.79
C MET A 82 4.29 -5.25 8.66
N LEU A 83 3.02 -4.95 8.94
CA LEU A 83 2.65 -3.85 9.83
C LEU A 83 3.11 -4.11 11.27
N GLN A 84 2.96 -5.35 11.73
CA GLN A 84 3.41 -5.77 13.05
C GLN A 84 4.93 -5.66 13.19
N SER A 85 5.71 -6.03 12.18
CA SER A 85 7.17 -5.89 12.22
C SER A 85 7.62 -4.43 12.22
N LEU A 86 6.81 -3.53 11.65
CA LEU A 86 6.98 -2.08 11.71
C LEU A 86 6.44 -1.46 13.01
N GLY A 87 5.71 -2.22 13.83
CA GLY A 87 5.10 -1.75 15.08
C GLY A 87 3.96 -0.75 14.87
N VAL A 88 3.24 -0.85 13.76
CA VAL A 88 2.13 0.07 13.41
C VAL A 88 0.81 -0.56 13.80
N GLU A 89 0.03 0.10 14.66
CA GLU A 89 -1.27 -0.38 15.08
C GLU A 89 -2.37 -0.02 14.05
N PRO A 90 -3.51 -0.74 14.03
CA PRO A 90 -4.61 -0.43 13.11
C PRO A 90 -5.10 1.01 13.24
N GLY A 91 -5.20 1.72 12.10
CA GLY A 91 -5.57 3.14 12.05
C GLY A 91 -4.39 4.11 12.17
N GLU A 92 -3.17 3.61 12.41
CA GLU A 92 -1.96 4.42 12.47
C GLU A 92 -1.20 4.42 11.13
N LEU A 93 -0.22 5.31 11.04
CA LEU A 93 0.74 5.40 9.95
C LEU A 93 2.13 5.72 10.51
N ILE A 94 3.16 5.31 9.79
CA ILE A 94 4.56 5.64 10.09
C ILE A 94 5.30 6.00 8.81
N VAL A 95 6.22 6.98 8.89
CA VAL A 95 7.18 7.26 7.82
C VAL A 95 8.22 6.15 7.79
N ILE A 96 8.36 5.48 6.64
CA ILE A 96 9.37 4.44 6.42
C ILE A 96 10.56 4.92 5.58
N HIS A 97 10.36 5.98 4.78
CA HIS A 97 11.41 6.60 3.98
C HIS A 97 11.14 8.09 3.83
N ASP A 98 12.21 8.87 3.88
CA ASP A 98 12.17 10.32 3.76
C ASP A 98 13.47 10.83 3.12
N ASP A 99 13.35 11.45 1.95
CA ASP A 99 14.50 11.98 1.20
C ASP A 99 15.31 13.03 1.98
N ALA A 100 14.72 13.70 2.98
CA ALA A 100 15.44 14.70 3.79
C ALA A 100 16.32 14.07 4.89
N ILE A 101 16.08 12.80 5.24
CA ILE A 101 16.76 12.10 6.33
C ILE A 101 17.58 10.91 5.79
N ASP A 102 17.51 10.64 4.48
CA ASP A 102 18.23 9.55 3.85
C ASP A 102 19.76 9.67 4.09
N PRO A 103 20.41 8.71 4.76
CA PRO A 103 21.87 8.76 4.97
C PRO A 103 22.67 8.76 3.65
N ILE A 104 22.02 8.49 2.52
CA ILE A 104 22.58 8.44 1.17
C ILE A 104 22.42 9.79 0.42
N ILE A 105 22.04 10.90 1.09
CA ILE A 105 21.93 12.25 0.47
C ILE A 105 23.27 12.76 -0.13
N THR A 106 24.42 12.12 0.13
CA THR A 106 25.68 12.43 -0.58
C THR A 106 25.79 11.80 -1.97
N ARG A 107 24.72 11.23 -2.56
CA ARG A 107 24.72 10.88 -3.98
C ARG A 107 24.83 12.16 -4.81
N SER A 108 26.06 12.53 -5.14
CA SER A 108 26.39 13.57 -6.12
C SER A 108 25.53 13.37 -7.36
N ARG A 109 24.60 14.29 -7.62
CA ARG A 109 23.81 14.38 -8.84
C ARG A 109 24.81 14.38 -10.01
N ARG A 110 24.89 13.27 -10.76
CA ARG A 110 25.73 13.23 -11.96
C ARG A 110 24.96 13.98 -13.05
N HIS A 111 25.55 15.10 -13.47
CA HIS A 111 25.18 15.88 -14.64
C HIS A 111 25.23 15.03 -15.92
#